data_AF-A0A085Z7S6-F1
#
_entry.id   AF-A0A085Z7S6-F1
#
_cell.length_a   1.000
_cell.length_b   1.000
_cell.length_c   1.000
_cell.angle_alpha   90.00
_cell.angle_beta   90.00
_cell.angle_gamma   90.00
#
_symmetry.space_group_name_H-M   'P 1'
#
loop_
_entity.id
_entity.type
_entity.pdbx_description
1 polymer ?
#
loop_
_entity_poly.entity_id
_entity_poly.type
_entity_poly.pdbx_seq_one_letter_code
_entity_poly.pdbx_strand_id
1 'polypeptide(L)'
;MEEDRKVRCFKIIAMKTFLKIDYYLQLTVFFGYLVIGILYQLIENNLFSVWFNFYFVVGGVQLVSYLLKVMIRFCTDLFIKIYGILILPIWIYLLLNKINFPLDLFSFIPVTGIFLSPIMAVAYLFYCREKSKDFLTTL
;
A
#
# COMPACT_ATOMS: atom_id res chain seq x y z
N MET A 1 20.48 -30.49 -10.83
CA MET A 1 19.18 -31.11 -10.47
C MET A 1 18.82 -31.00 -8.99
N GLU A 2 19.66 -31.40 -8.04
CA GLU A 2 19.33 -31.27 -6.60
C GLU A 2 19.58 -29.84 -6.07
N GLU A 3 20.64 -29.19 -6.56
CA GLU A 3 20.96 -27.80 -6.27
C GLU A 3 19.91 -26.82 -6.83
N ASP A 4 19.44 -27.02 -8.07
CA ASP A 4 18.30 -26.28 -8.64
C ASP A 4 17.01 -26.43 -7.82
N ARG A 5 16.82 -27.61 -7.20
CA ARG A 5 15.66 -27.89 -6.34
C ARG A 5 15.77 -27.11 -5.03
N LYS A 6 16.95 -27.07 -4.41
CA LYS A 6 17.22 -26.27 -3.20
C LYS A 6 17.08 -24.78 -3.46
N VAL A 7 17.64 -24.26 -4.56
CA VAL A 7 17.51 -22.84 -4.93
C VAL A 7 16.05 -22.46 -5.18
N ARG A 8 15.30 -23.32 -5.88
CA ARG A 8 13.85 -23.12 -6.09
C ARG A 8 13.07 -23.13 -4.77
N CYS A 9 13.38 -24.08 -3.88
CA CYS A 9 12.71 -24.19 -2.58
C CYS A 9 13.01 -22.98 -1.68
N PHE A 10 14.28 -22.53 -1.63
CA PHE A 10 14.69 -21.35 -0.87
C PHE A 10 13.99 -20.09 -1.36
N LYS A 11 13.90 -19.91 -2.70
CA LYS A 11 13.18 -18.78 -3.30
C LYS A 11 11.71 -18.78 -2.90
N ILE A 12 11.05 -19.93 -2.91
CA ILE A 12 9.65 -20.08 -2.48
C ILE A 12 9.48 -19.74 -0.99
N ILE A 13 10.39 -20.18 -0.12
CA ILE A 13 10.32 -19.90 1.32
C ILE A 13 10.50 -18.40 1.59
N ALA A 14 11.54 -17.77 1.00
CA ALA A 14 11.77 -16.34 1.14
C ALA A 14 10.59 -15.51 0.63
N MET A 15 9.97 -15.94 -0.47
CA MET A 15 8.75 -15.33 -1.02
C MET A 15 7.56 -15.40 -0.06
N LYS A 16 7.29 -16.56 0.54
CA LYS A 16 6.20 -16.72 1.53
C LYS A 16 6.42 -15.83 2.75
N THR A 17 7.65 -15.77 3.23
CA THR A 17 8.01 -14.92 4.37
C THR A 17 7.82 -13.44 4.03
N PHE A 18 8.21 -13.00 2.84
CA PHE A 18 7.99 -11.62 2.39
C PHE A 18 6.50 -11.23 2.37
N LEU A 19 5.64 -12.05 1.75
CA LEU A 19 4.19 -11.77 1.71
C LEU A 19 3.57 -11.67 3.11
N LYS A 20 4.01 -12.54 4.02
CA LYS A 20 3.51 -12.56 5.39
C LYS A 20 3.95 -11.30 6.14
N ILE A 21 5.23 -10.96 6.07
CA ILE A 21 5.78 -9.73 6.69
C ILE A 21 5.06 -8.50 6.13
N ASP A 22 4.94 -8.43 4.81
CA ASP A 22 4.27 -7.32 4.14
C ASP A 22 2.83 -7.16 4.61
N TYR A 23 2.05 -8.25 4.67
CA TYR A 23 0.68 -8.20 5.20
C TYR A 23 0.61 -7.64 6.63
N TYR A 24 1.44 -8.15 7.55
CA TYR A 24 1.46 -7.66 8.93
C TYR A 24 1.91 -6.20 9.03
N LEU A 25 2.87 -5.79 8.19
CA LEU A 25 3.33 -4.41 8.14
C LEU A 25 2.22 -3.48 7.66
N GLN A 26 1.51 -3.83 6.58
CA GLN A 26 0.37 -3.06 6.09
C GLN A 26 -0.73 -2.95 7.14
N LEU A 27 -1.03 -4.04 7.82
CA LEU A 27 -2.06 -4.09 8.85
C LEU A 27 -1.68 -3.21 10.06
N THR A 28 -0.41 -3.29 10.49
CA THR A 28 0.11 -2.49 11.60
C THR A 28 0.08 -1.00 11.27
N VAL A 29 0.51 -0.61 10.07
CA VAL A 29 0.50 0.80 9.65
C VAL A 29 -0.93 1.33 9.52
N PHE A 30 -1.84 0.55 8.94
CA PHE A 30 -3.24 0.96 8.79
C PHE A 30 -3.92 1.18 10.14
N PHE A 31 -3.89 0.19 11.04
CA PHE A 31 -4.54 0.31 12.34
C PHE A 31 -3.80 1.26 13.29
N GLY A 32 -2.46 1.26 13.24
CA GLY A 32 -1.64 2.20 14.01
C GLY A 32 -1.97 3.65 13.64
N TYR A 33 -2.15 3.92 12.34
CA TYR A 33 -2.58 5.25 11.91
C TYR A 33 -4.00 5.57 12.35
N LEU A 34 -4.96 4.64 12.32
CA LEU A 34 -6.32 4.90 12.82
C LEU A 34 -6.31 5.35 14.29
N VAL A 35 -5.52 4.69 15.14
CA VAL A 35 -5.39 5.05 16.56
C VAL A 35 -4.76 6.43 16.70
N ILE A 36 -3.62 6.68 16.03
CA ILE A 36 -2.91 7.97 16.12
C ILE A 36 -3.76 9.11 15.53
N GLY A 37 -4.44 8.85 14.41
CA GLY A 37 -5.28 9.83 13.72
C GLY A 37 -6.49 10.25 14.54
N ILE A 38 -7.14 9.32 15.26
CA ILE A 38 -8.22 9.66 16.20
C ILE A 38 -7.68 10.54 17.33
N LEU A 39 -6.54 10.19 17.93
CA LEU A 39 -5.92 10.99 18.98
C LEU A 39 -5.57 12.40 18.50
N TYR A 40 -4.98 12.50 17.30
CA TYR A 40 -4.62 13.78 16.70
C TYR A 40 -5.84 14.65 16.41
N GLN A 41 -6.93 14.04 15.92
CA GLN A 41 -8.20 14.73 15.71
C GLN A 41 -8.77 15.29 17.01
N LEU A 42 -8.68 14.55 18.12
CA LEU A 42 -9.18 15.01 19.42
C LEU A 42 -8.40 16.21 19.96
N ILE A 43 -7.11 16.36 19.60
CA ILE A 43 -6.23 17.43 20.08
C ILE A 43 -6.32 18.68 19.18
N GLU A 44 -6.15 18.51 17.87
CA GLU A 44 -6.04 19.65 16.93
C GLU A 44 -7.36 20.01 16.24
N ASN A 45 -8.38 19.15 16.33
CA ASN A 45 -9.69 19.31 15.69
C ASN A 45 -9.62 19.58 14.17
N ASN A 46 -8.53 19.17 13.51
CA ASN A 46 -8.29 19.43 12.09
C ASN A 46 -8.38 18.13 11.28
N LEU A 47 -9.61 17.79 10.87
CA LEU A 47 -9.88 16.58 10.09
C LEU A 47 -9.10 16.54 8.78
N PHE A 48 -8.94 17.70 8.13
CA PHE A 48 -8.26 17.76 6.85
C PHE A 48 -6.79 17.35 6.96
N SER A 49 -6.10 17.81 8.01
CA SER A 49 -4.71 17.41 8.30
C SER A 49 -4.60 15.91 8.59
N VAL A 50 -5.52 15.35 9.39
CA VAL A 50 -5.55 13.91 9.71
C VAL A 50 -5.78 13.06 8.47
N TRP A 51 -6.71 13.47 7.60
CA TRP A 51 -6.93 12.77 6.34
C TRP A 51 -5.72 12.90 5.42
N PHE A 52 -5.18 14.11 5.21
CA PHE A 52 -4.01 14.32 4.35
C PHE A 52 -2.80 13.49 4.79
N ASN A 53 -2.54 13.41 6.10
CA ASN A 53 -1.47 12.60 6.65
C ASN A 53 -1.75 11.08 6.50
N PHE A 54 -3.02 10.65 6.50
CA PHE A 54 -3.38 9.25 6.23
C PHE A 54 -2.91 8.84 4.83
N TYR A 55 -3.17 9.68 3.82
CA TYR A 55 -2.71 9.47 2.45
C TYR A 55 -1.20 9.32 2.36
N PHE A 56 -0.49 10.19 3.08
CA PHE A 56 0.97 10.25 3.03
C PHE A 56 1.65 9.15 3.83
N VAL A 57 1.04 8.64 4.89
CA VAL A 57 1.64 7.56 5.70
C VAL A 57 1.19 6.20 5.18
N VAL A 58 -0.12 5.94 5.22
CA VAL A 58 -0.69 4.63 4.86
C VAL A 58 -0.53 4.38 3.38
N GLY A 59 -0.89 5.35 2.53
CA GLY A 59 -0.76 5.21 1.09
C GLY A 59 0.70 5.05 0.65
N GLY A 60 1.66 5.65 1.35
CA GLY A 60 3.08 5.59 1.02
C GLY A 60 3.67 4.23 1.29
N VAL A 61 3.38 3.70 2.48
CA VAL A 61 3.78 2.35 2.84
C VAL A 61 3.14 1.31 1.90
N GLN A 62 1.89 1.51 1.49
CA GLN A 62 1.24 0.64 0.49
C GLN A 62 1.86 0.77 -0.89
N LEU A 63 2.21 1.98 -1.33
CA LEU A 63 2.89 2.23 -2.60
C LEU A 63 4.27 1.56 -2.63
N VAL A 64 5.06 1.68 -1.56
CA VAL A 64 6.37 1.02 -1.46
C VAL A 64 6.22 -0.50 -1.57
N SER A 65 5.26 -1.09 -0.86
CA SER A 65 4.96 -2.52 -0.96
C SER A 65 4.54 -2.93 -2.38
N TYR A 66 3.69 -2.13 -3.02
CA TYR A 66 3.31 -2.32 -4.41
C TYR A 66 4.53 -2.32 -5.35
N LEU A 67 5.42 -1.33 -5.24
CA LEU A 67 6.62 -1.23 -6.07
C LEU A 67 7.54 -2.44 -5.87
N LEU A 68 7.74 -2.88 -4.62
CA LEU A 68 8.52 -4.09 -4.33
C LEU A 68 7.91 -5.33 -5.01
N LYS A 69 6.59 -5.51 -4.94
CA LYS A 69 5.89 -6.63 -5.61
C LYS A 69 6.03 -6.60 -7.13
N VAL A 70 5.99 -5.41 -7.73
CA VAL A 70 6.20 -5.20 -9.18
C VAL A 70 7.65 -5.50 -9.57
N MET A 71 8.63 -5.00 -8.82
CA MET A 71 10.06 -5.23 -9.09
C MET A 71 10.44 -6.71 -9.01
N ILE A 72 9.86 -7.44 -8.04
CA ILE A 72 10.09 -8.88 -7.86
C ILE A 72 9.28 -9.72 -8.89
N ARG A 73 8.44 -9.08 -9.72
CA ARG A 73 7.49 -9.72 -10.66
C ARG A 73 6.61 -10.77 -9.99
N PHE A 74 6.26 -10.53 -8.73
CA PHE A 74 5.66 -11.54 -7.87
C PHE A 74 4.15 -11.66 -8.08
N CYS A 75 3.48 -10.51 -8.23
CA CYS A 75 2.03 -10.42 -8.40
C CYS A 75 1.72 -9.40 -9.49
N THR A 76 1.65 -9.84 -10.75
CA THR A 76 1.21 -9.00 -11.87
C THR A 76 -0.29 -9.14 -12.14
N ASP A 77 -1.05 -9.46 -11.09
CA ASP A 77 -2.49 -9.64 -11.16
C ASP A 77 -3.18 -8.34 -11.57
N LEU A 78 -4.36 -8.45 -12.16
CA LEU A 78 -5.17 -7.31 -12.59
C LEU A 78 -5.38 -6.29 -11.45
N PHE A 79 -5.61 -6.79 -10.22
CA PHE A 79 -5.77 -5.95 -9.03
C PHE A 79 -4.55 -5.06 -8.78
N ILE A 80 -3.34 -5.63 -8.81
CA ILE A 80 -2.10 -4.87 -8.58
C ILE A 80 -1.95 -3.78 -9.66
N LYS A 81 -2.26 -4.07 -10.92
CA LYS A 81 -2.21 -3.09 -12.01
C LYS A 81 -3.20 -1.94 -11.79
N ILE A 82 -4.45 -2.25 -11.48
CA ILE A 82 -5.50 -1.25 -11.19
C ILE A 82 -5.11 -0.42 -9.96
N TYR A 83 -4.63 -1.08 -8.91
CA TYR A 83 -4.18 -0.45 -7.68
C TYR A 83 -3.06 0.56 -7.94
N GLY A 84 -2.04 0.15 -8.70
CA GLY A 84 -0.93 1.02 -9.10
C GLY A 84 -1.38 2.26 -9.87
N ILE A 85 -2.24 2.08 -10.88
CA ILE A 85 -2.77 3.19 -11.71
C ILE A 85 -3.54 4.19 -10.85
N LEU A 86 -4.23 3.74 -9.81
CA LEU A 86 -5.01 4.61 -8.94
C LEU A 86 -4.15 5.32 -7.88
N ILE A 87 -3.20 4.62 -7.26
CA ILE A 87 -2.42 5.18 -6.14
C ILE A 87 -1.24 6.05 -6.60
N LEU A 88 -0.59 5.71 -7.73
CA LEU A 88 0.60 6.43 -8.21
C LEU A 88 0.31 7.91 -8.51
N PRO A 89 -0.74 8.29 -9.29
CA PRO A 89 -1.01 9.69 -9.60
C PRO A 89 -1.33 10.51 -8.35
N ILE A 90 -2.06 9.92 -7.40
CA ILE A 90 -2.38 10.56 -6.12
C ILE A 90 -1.10 10.82 -5.34
N TRP A 91 -0.21 9.84 -5.26
CA TRP A 91 1.05 9.97 -4.54
C TRP A 91 2.02 10.97 -5.17
N ILE A 92 2.12 10.97 -6.49
CA ILE A 92 2.93 11.95 -7.24
C ILE A 92 2.39 13.36 -6.98
N TYR A 93 1.07 13.55 -7.04
CA TYR A 93 0.44 14.82 -6.72
C TYR A 93 0.80 15.28 -5.29
N LEU A 94 0.68 14.39 -4.30
CA LEU A 94 0.99 14.72 -2.90
C LEU A 94 2.46 15.10 -2.70
N LEU A 95 3.39 14.41 -3.37
CA LEU A 95 4.81 14.73 -3.36
C LEU A 95 5.08 16.10 -3.99
N LEU A 96 4.49 16.39 -5.15
CA LEU A 96 4.61 17.68 -5.83
C LEU A 96 4.04 18.82 -4.99
N ASN A 97 2.93 18.59 -4.29
CA ASN A 97 2.32 19.59 -3.40
C ASN A 97 3.25 19.90 -2.21
N LYS A 98 3.93 18.89 -1.68
CA LYS A 98 4.86 19.04 -0.55
C LYS A 98 6.14 19.82 -0.91
N ILE A 99 6.54 19.82 -2.17
CA ILE A 99 7.68 20.63 -2.68
C ILE A 99 7.23 22.00 -3.23
N ASN A 100 5.99 22.43 -2.97
CA ASN A 100 5.39 23.69 -3.43
C ASN A 100 5.42 23.86 -4.97
N PHE A 101 5.30 22.78 -5.72
CA PHE A 101 5.19 22.86 -7.18
C PHE A 101 3.80 23.38 -7.57
N PRO A 102 3.67 24.28 -8.57
CA PRO A 102 2.36 24.76 -9.02
C PRO A 102 1.54 23.62 -9.65
N LEU A 103 0.37 23.35 -9.08
CA LEU A 103 -0.45 22.17 -9.36
C LEU A 103 -1.83 22.49 -9.96
N ASP A 104 -2.00 23.68 -10.52
CA ASP A 104 -3.31 24.20 -10.97
C ASP A 104 -4.07 23.24 -11.92
N LEU A 105 -3.35 22.49 -12.77
CA LEU A 105 -3.92 21.51 -13.70
C LEU A 105 -4.30 20.16 -13.08
N PHE A 106 -3.81 19.84 -11.88
CA PHE A 106 -3.94 18.50 -11.26
C PHE A 106 -4.76 18.50 -9.96
N SER A 107 -5.33 19.64 -9.59
CA SER A 107 -6.09 19.87 -8.36
C SER A 107 -7.29 18.93 -8.16
N PHE A 108 -7.83 18.29 -9.22
CA PHE A 108 -8.92 17.31 -9.12
C PHE A 108 -8.47 15.90 -8.65
N ILE A 109 -7.19 15.55 -8.87
CA ILE A 109 -6.61 14.24 -8.51
C ILE A 109 -6.76 13.93 -7.01
N PRO A 110 -6.38 14.83 -6.08
CA PRO A 110 -6.57 14.57 -4.65
C PRO A 110 -8.05 14.47 -4.25
N VAL A 111 -8.96 15.20 -4.92
CA VAL A 111 -10.40 15.21 -4.57
C VAL A 111 -11.03 13.82 -4.80
N THR A 112 -10.69 13.16 -5.90
CA THR A 112 -11.12 11.78 -6.15
C THR A 112 -10.41 10.77 -5.23
N GLY A 113 -9.16 11.05 -4.88
CA GLY A 113 -8.39 10.27 -3.91
C GLY A 113 -8.98 10.25 -2.49
N ILE A 114 -9.59 11.36 -2.05
CA ILE A 114 -10.16 11.52 -0.69
C ILE A 114 -11.17 10.42 -0.32
N PHE A 115 -11.96 9.96 -1.29
CA PHE A 115 -12.94 8.89 -1.04
C PHE A 115 -12.42 7.52 -1.44
N LEU A 116 -11.58 7.46 -2.48
CA LEU A 116 -11.12 6.20 -3.03
C LEU A 116 -10.04 5.53 -2.19
N SER A 117 -9.14 6.30 -1.55
CA SER A 117 -7.97 5.72 -0.89
C SER A 117 -8.26 4.89 0.36
N PRO A 118 -9.19 5.23 1.26
CA PRO A 118 -9.50 4.36 2.40
C PRO A 118 -10.08 3.02 1.93
N ILE A 119 -10.96 3.08 0.91
CA ILE A 119 -11.53 1.89 0.27
C ILE A 119 -10.42 1.04 -0.37
N MET A 120 -9.52 1.68 -1.11
CA MET A 120 -8.38 1.01 -1.76
C MET A 120 -7.38 0.44 -0.74
N ALA A 121 -7.15 1.13 0.37
CA ALA A 121 -6.28 0.66 1.43
C ALA A 121 -6.84 -0.60 2.09
N VAL A 122 -8.15 -0.64 2.34
CA VAL A 122 -8.84 -1.83 2.83
C VAL A 122 -8.82 -2.96 1.79
N ALA A 123 -9.10 -2.66 0.52
CA ALA A 123 -9.01 -3.64 -0.57
C ALA A 123 -7.60 -4.23 -0.70
N TYR A 124 -6.57 -3.41 -0.54
CA TYR A 124 -5.17 -3.84 -0.56
C TYR A 124 -4.83 -4.77 0.60
N LEU A 125 -5.36 -4.52 1.79
CA LEU A 125 -5.21 -5.41 2.94
C LEU A 125 -5.86 -6.77 2.69
N PHE A 126 -7.08 -6.78 2.12
CA PHE A 126 -7.75 -8.03 1.76
C PHE A 126 -6.96 -8.80 0.71
N TYR A 127 -6.45 -8.13 -0.32
CA TYR A 127 -5.59 -8.74 -1.32
C TYR A 127 -4.33 -9.36 -0.70
N CYS A 128 -3.65 -8.64 0.20
CA CYS A 128 -2.47 -9.16 0.90
C CYS A 128 -2.82 -10.36 1.81
N ARG A 129 -3.99 -10.35 2.45
CA ARG A 129 -4.49 -11.48 3.24
C ARG A 129 -4.78 -12.71 2.38
N GLU A 130 -5.45 -12.54 1.25
CA GLU A 130 -5.80 -13.63 0.35
C GLU A 130 -4.54 -14.26 -0.25
N LYS A 131 -3.63 -13.44 -0.79
CA LYS A 131 -2.37 -13.93 -1.36
C LYS A 131 -1.44 -14.56 -0.33
N SER A 132 -1.43 -14.06 0.91
CA SER A 132 -0.69 -14.73 1.99
C SER A 132 -1.31 -16.07 2.41
N LYS A 133 -2.62 -16.27 2.19
CA LYS A 133 -3.32 -17.54 2.49
C LYS A 133 -3.24 -18.56 1.34
N ASP A 134 -3.46 -18.16 0.09
CA ASP A 134 -3.45 -19.08 -1.06
C ASP A 134 -2.10 -19.76 -1.28
N PHE A 135 -1.01 -19.07 -0.92
CA PHE A 135 0.35 -19.63 -0.96
C PHE A 135 0.63 -20.63 0.19
N LEU A 136 -0.26 -20.73 1.18
CA LEU A 136 -0.18 -21.70 2.28
C LEU A 136 -0.94 -22.99 1.99
N THR A 137 -2.00 -22.94 1.18
CA THR A 137 -2.86 -24.09 0.84
C THR A 137 -2.40 -24.88 -0.39
N THR A 138 -1.42 -24.40 -1.15
CA THR A 138 -0.89 -25.03 -2.38
C THR A 138 0.30 -25.99 -2.14
N LEU A 139 0.28 -26.74 -1.04
CA LEU A 139 1.24 -27.80 -0.67
C LEU A 139 0.51 -29.11 -0.42
#